data_AF-A0A1F5PMN0-F1
#
_entry.id   AF-A0A1F5PMN0-F1
#
_cell.length_a   1.000
_cell.length_b   1.000
_cell.length_c   1.000
_cell.angle_alpha   90.00
_cell.angle_beta   90.00
_cell.angle_gamma   90.00
#
_symmetry.space_group_name_H-M   'P 1'
#
loop_
_entity.id
_entity.type
_entity.pdbx_description
1 polymer ?
#
loop_
_entity_poly.entity_id
_entity_poly.type
_entity_poly.pdbx_seq_one_letter_code
_entity_poly.pdbx_strand_id
1 'polypeptide(L)'
;MLPTAHFAAGYLTEKLSLELLGSVYAQSQQTKFLYLGIAASLFPDVDILFFFLQTHGFAVGTQKGINHRSYITHVPAFHLMIAAIAWTGSRIAGSTTGELIAIVYLIGTWTHFVTDSFFYGIRWLWPFSNRFYAVSSASRDFDIRSSSALDFWKKFLVKYSRNYVFYLELILIAAAVYTYFK
;
A
#
# COMPACT_ATOMS: atom_id res chain seq x y z
N MET A 1 -1.84 6.79 -1.59
CA MET A 1 -1.17 7.28 -2.81
C MET A 1 -1.87 6.64 -3.99
N LEU A 2 -1.47 6.89 -5.24
CA LEU A 2 -1.92 6.10 -6.38
C LEU A 2 -1.34 4.67 -6.29
N PRO A 3 -2.05 3.65 -6.82
CA PRO A 3 -1.56 2.27 -6.81
C PRO A 3 -0.15 2.11 -7.36
N THR A 4 0.21 2.88 -8.39
CA THR A 4 1.55 2.86 -9.01
C THR A 4 2.67 3.19 -8.02
N ALA A 5 2.43 4.09 -7.07
CA ALA A 5 3.41 4.41 -6.04
C ALA A 5 3.52 3.31 -4.98
N HIS A 6 2.41 2.61 -4.67
CA HIS A 6 2.43 1.44 -3.78
C HIS A 6 3.20 0.26 -4.39
N PHE A 7 3.09 0.05 -5.70
CA PHE A 7 3.95 -0.89 -6.44
C PHE A 7 5.42 -0.48 -6.35
N ALA A 8 5.75 0.77 -6.67
CA ALA A 8 7.13 1.26 -6.67
C ALA A 8 7.77 1.19 -5.27
N ALA A 9 7.05 1.64 -4.25
CA ALA A 9 7.51 1.57 -2.87
C ALA A 9 7.69 0.11 -2.40
N GLY A 10 6.73 -0.77 -2.71
CA GLY A 10 6.84 -2.19 -2.40
C GLY A 10 8.06 -2.84 -3.04
N TYR A 11 8.31 -2.56 -4.33
CA TYR A 11 9.48 -3.03 -5.04
C TYR A 11 10.78 -2.54 -4.38
N LEU A 12 10.89 -1.24 -4.09
CA LEU A 12 12.08 -0.64 -3.50
C LEU A 12 12.37 -1.19 -2.11
N THR A 13 11.37 -1.25 -1.24
CA THR A 13 11.56 -1.72 0.14
C THR A 13 11.90 -3.21 0.16
N GLU A 14 11.26 -4.01 -0.69
CA GLU A 14 11.56 -5.45 -0.75
C GLU A 14 12.95 -5.70 -1.36
N LYS A 15 13.33 -4.98 -2.43
CA LYS A 15 14.69 -5.05 -2.98
C LYS A 15 15.73 -4.71 -1.92
N LEU A 16 15.53 -3.63 -1.16
CA LEU A 16 16.41 -3.26 -0.05
C LEU A 16 16.44 -4.34 1.04
N SER A 17 15.29 -4.93 1.36
CA SER A 17 15.21 -6.01 2.36
C SER A 17 15.99 -7.23 1.92
N LEU A 18 15.90 -7.62 0.65
CA LEU A 18 16.68 -8.72 0.07
C LEU A 18 18.17 -8.42 0.01
N GLU A 19 18.58 -7.18 -0.23
CA GLU A 19 19.99 -6.76 -0.22
C GLU A 19 20.57 -6.79 1.21
N LEU A 20 19.84 -6.28 2.20
CA LEU A 20 20.28 -6.22 3.59
C LEU A 20 20.25 -7.57 4.30
N LEU A 21 19.29 -8.42 3.95
CA LEU A 21 19.05 -9.72 4.58
C LEU A 21 19.38 -10.88 3.64
N GLY A 22 20.12 -10.64 2.56
CA GLY A 22 20.37 -11.61 1.49
C GLY A 22 21.03 -12.90 1.95
N SER A 23 21.76 -12.87 3.06
CA SER A 23 22.35 -14.07 3.71
C SER A 23 21.30 -14.99 4.35
N VAL A 24 20.12 -14.45 4.67
CA VAL A 24 18.99 -15.18 5.25
C VAL A 24 18.16 -15.87 4.16
N TYR A 25 18.13 -15.28 2.97
CA TYR A 25 17.39 -15.81 1.82
C TYR A 25 18.26 -16.72 0.97
N ALA A 26 17.78 -17.93 0.67
CA ALA A 26 18.40 -18.72 -0.39
C ALA A 26 18.33 -17.95 -1.71
N GLN A 27 19.43 -17.90 -2.46
CA GLN A 27 19.51 -17.12 -3.71
C GLN A 27 18.42 -17.52 -4.72
N SER A 28 18.05 -18.81 -4.76
CA SER A 28 16.97 -19.34 -5.60
C SER A 28 15.56 -18.83 -5.23
N GLN A 29 15.39 -18.25 -4.04
CA GLN A 29 14.10 -17.77 -3.54
C GLN A 29 13.96 -16.25 -3.59
N GLN A 30 15.03 -15.50 -3.87
CA GLN A 30 15.01 -14.02 -3.84
C GLN A 30 13.92 -13.44 -4.75
N THR A 31 13.80 -13.94 -5.99
CA THR A 31 12.74 -13.51 -6.92
C THR A 31 11.33 -13.76 -6.38
N LYS A 32 11.12 -14.89 -5.70
CA LYS A 32 9.82 -15.21 -5.09
C LYS A 32 9.49 -14.23 -3.97
N PHE A 33 10.44 -13.95 -3.08
CA PHE A 33 10.24 -13.00 -1.99
C PHE A 33 10.04 -11.57 -2.51
N LEU A 34 10.75 -11.18 -3.57
CA LEU A 34 10.52 -9.91 -4.25
C LEU A 34 9.05 -9.74 -4.68
N TYR A 35 8.49 -10.73 -5.39
CA TYR A 35 7.10 -10.68 -5.81
C TYR A 35 6.12 -10.75 -4.64
N LEU A 36 6.43 -11.50 -3.59
CA LEU A 36 5.61 -11.56 -2.38
C LEU A 36 5.57 -10.22 -1.65
N GLY A 37 6.70 -9.52 -1.51
CA GLY A 37 6.77 -8.20 -0.89
C GLY A 37 5.97 -7.15 -1.67
N ILE A 38 6.08 -7.16 -3.01
CA ILE A 38 5.27 -6.30 -3.89
C ILE A 38 3.79 -6.64 -3.75
N ALA A 39 3.40 -7.91 -3.77
CA ALA A 39 2.00 -8.30 -3.61
C ALA A 39 1.46 -7.89 -2.22
N ALA A 40 2.27 -8.06 -1.18
CA ALA A 40 1.92 -7.65 0.18
C ALA A 40 1.76 -6.13 0.32
N SER A 41 2.52 -5.31 -0.42
CA SER A 41 2.35 -3.85 -0.41
C SER A 41 1.07 -3.36 -1.07
N LEU A 42 0.38 -4.21 -1.81
CA LEU A 42 -0.91 -3.92 -2.45
C LEU A 42 -2.08 -4.56 -1.70
N PHE A 43 -1.79 -5.51 -0.82
CA PHE A 43 -2.82 -6.26 -0.12
C PHE A 43 -3.81 -5.39 0.67
N PRO A 44 -3.40 -4.30 1.36
CA PRO A 44 -4.35 -3.37 1.99
C PRO A 44 -5.41 -2.81 1.04
N ASP A 45 -5.03 -2.55 -0.22
CA ASP A 45 -5.91 -1.98 -1.25
C ASP A 45 -6.84 -3.00 -1.90
N VAL A 46 -6.77 -4.30 -1.55
CA VAL A 46 -7.71 -5.30 -2.12
C VAL A 46 -9.16 -4.96 -1.76
N ASP A 47 -9.37 -4.22 -0.68
CA ASP A 47 -10.67 -3.67 -0.29
C ASP A 47 -11.25 -2.67 -1.28
N ILE A 48 -10.45 -2.10 -2.19
CA ILE A 48 -10.92 -1.19 -3.24
C ILE A 48 -11.85 -1.91 -4.22
N LEU A 49 -11.60 -3.21 -4.47
CA LEU A 49 -12.46 -4.04 -5.31
C LEU A 49 -13.81 -4.24 -4.63
N PHE A 50 -13.79 -4.56 -3.33
CA PHE A 50 -15.01 -4.70 -2.54
C PHE A 50 -15.79 -3.39 -2.47
N PHE A 51 -15.08 -2.28 -2.22
CA PHE A 51 -15.64 -0.93 -2.27
C PHE A 51 -16.34 -0.65 -3.60
N PHE A 52 -15.65 -0.87 -4.72
CA PHE A 52 -16.14 -0.60 -6.05
C PHE A 52 -17.40 -1.43 -6.38
N LEU A 53 -17.39 -2.71 -6.03
CA LEU A 53 -18.52 -3.62 -6.22
C LEU A 53 -19.73 -3.25 -5.33
N GLN A 54 -19.50 -2.85 -4.09
CA GLN A 54 -20.57 -2.59 -3.13
C GLN A 54 -21.23 -1.21 -3.31
N THR A 55 -20.46 -0.18 -3.72
CA THR A 55 -20.95 1.21 -3.70
C THR A 55 -21.14 1.86 -5.06
N HIS A 56 -20.43 1.45 -6.11
CA HIS A 56 -20.38 2.25 -7.35
C HIS A 56 -20.96 1.52 -8.57
N GLY A 57 -20.86 0.19 -8.66
CA GLY A 57 -20.85 -0.44 -9.97
C GLY A 57 -19.78 0.21 -10.87
N PHE A 58 -19.77 -0.02 -12.18
CA PHE A 58 -18.82 0.66 -13.07
C PHE A 58 -19.17 2.15 -13.35
N ALA A 59 -20.11 2.75 -12.60
CA ALA A 59 -20.60 4.09 -12.86
C ALA A 59 -19.73 5.17 -12.18
N VAL A 60 -19.21 6.10 -12.99
CA VAL A 60 -18.45 7.26 -12.51
C VAL A 60 -19.42 8.40 -12.21
N GLY A 61 -19.81 8.55 -10.94
CA GLY A 61 -20.53 9.75 -10.52
C GLY A 61 -21.34 9.61 -9.23
N THR A 62 -21.12 10.59 -8.34
CA THR A 62 -22.15 11.18 -7.49
C THR A 62 -22.58 10.50 -6.17
N GLN A 63 -21.68 9.87 -5.43
CA GLN A 63 -21.89 9.74 -3.97
C GLN A 63 -20.64 10.04 -3.16
N LYS A 64 -20.82 10.67 -1.98
CA LYS A 64 -19.80 10.76 -0.92
C LYS A 64 -19.47 9.34 -0.47
N GLY A 65 -18.55 8.71 -1.20
CA GLY A 65 -18.19 7.31 -1.02
C GLY A 65 -17.56 7.06 0.34
N ILE A 66 -17.91 5.92 0.93
CA ILE A 66 -17.21 5.34 2.07
C ILE A 66 -15.71 5.35 1.75
N ASN A 67 -14.88 5.94 2.62
CA ASN A 67 -13.44 5.90 2.43
C ASN A 67 -12.98 4.44 2.61
N HIS A 68 -12.48 3.76 1.55
CA HIS A 68 -12.04 2.36 1.65
C HIS A 68 -10.99 2.14 2.75
N ARG A 69 -10.21 3.19 3.08
CA ARG A 69 -9.24 3.19 4.18
C ARG A 69 -9.87 3.07 5.58
N SER A 70 -11.19 3.13 5.68
CA SER A 70 -11.95 2.81 6.89
C SER A 70 -12.16 1.30 7.10
N TYR A 71 -11.84 0.46 6.12
CA TYR A 71 -11.87 -0.99 6.28
C TYR A 71 -10.69 -1.53 7.10
N ILE A 72 -10.86 -2.75 7.61
CA ILE A 72 -9.90 -3.41 8.52
C ILE A 72 -8.55 -3.70 7.85
N THR A 73 -8.56 -3.87 6.53
CA THR A 73 -7.40 -3.96 5.63
C THR A 73 -6.47 -2.74 5.67
N HIS A 74 -6.96 -1.59 6.16
CA HIS A 74 -6.17 -0.38 6.38
C HIS A 74 -5.86 -0.13 7.87
N VAL A 75 -5.83 -1.19 8.67
CA VAL A 75 -5.47 -1.16 10.09
C VAL A 75 -4.11 -1.84 10.28
N PRO A 76 -3.03 -1.08 10.61
CA PRO A 76 -1.70 -1.67 10.80
C PRO A 76 -1.65 -2.80 11.84
N ALA A 77 -2.40 -2.64 12.94
CA ALA A 77 -2.50 -3.66 13.99
C ALA A 77 -3.08 -4.99 13.49
N PHE A 78 -3.99 -4.96 12.51
CA PHE A 78 -4.56 -6.16 11.91
C PHE A 78 -3.51 -6.94 11.13
N HIS A 79 -2.70 -6.27 10.30
CA HIS A 79 -1.62 -6.92 9.55
C HIS A 79 -0.47 -7.38 10.45
N LEU A 80 -0.17 -6.62 11.51
CA LEU A 80 0.78 -7.05 12.53
C LEU A 80 0.31 -8.34 13.21
N MET A 81 -0.97 -8.45 13.55
CA MET A 81 -1.54 -9.66 14.13
C MET A 81 -1.47 -10.85 13.17
N ILE A 82 -1.82 -10.67 11.88
CA ILE A 82 -1.70 -11.72 10.86
C ILE A 82 -0.25 -12.19 10.74
N ALA A 83 0.70 -11.27 10.61
CA ALA A 83 2.12 -11.59 10.51
C ALA A 83 2.62 -12.32 11.76
N ALA A 84 2.23 -11.88 12.96
CA ALA A 84 2.63 -12.51 14.21
C ALA A 84 2.10 -13.94 14.34
N ILE A 85 0.84 -14.18 13.96
CA ILE A 85 0.24 -15.52 13.95
C ILE A 85 0.97 -16.42 12.93
N ALA A 86 1.15 -15.93 11.71
CA ALA A 86 1.84 -16.68 10.64
C ALA A 86 3.29 -17.01 11.01
N TRP A 87 4.01 -16.05 11.59
CA TRP A 87 5.39 -16.22 12.05
C TRP A 87 5.46 -17.24 13.19
N THR A 88 4.63 -17.10 14.22
CA THR A 88 4.60 -18.01 15.38
C THR A 88 4.23 -19.43 14.94
N GLY A 89 3.22 -19.59 14.08
CA GLY A 89 2.83 -20.88 13.53
C GLY A 89 3.97 -21.53 12.72
N SER A 90 4.66 -20.74 11.90
CA SER A 90 5.82 -21.21 11.13
C SER A 90 6.98 -21.63 12.04
N ARG A 91 7.21 -20.88 13.13
CA ARG A 91 8.22 -21.20 14.13
C ARG A 91 7.93 -22.52 14.84
N ILE A 92 6.69 -22.74 15.27
CA ILE A 92 6.25 -23.99 15.90
C ILE A 92 6.39 -25.16 14.92
N ALA A 93 6.11 -24.95 13.63
CA ALA A 93 6.27 -25.94 12.58
C ALA A 93 7.73 -26.15 12.11
N GLY A 94 8.70 -25.39 12.63
CA GLY A 94 10.12 -25.47 12.22
C GLY A 94 10.38 -24.96 10.79
N SER A 95 9.49 -24.12 10.23
CA SER A 95 9.58 -23.63 8.85
C SER A 95 10.20 -22.24 8.77
N THR A 96 11.51 -22.16 8.55
CA THR A 96 12.21 -20.88 8.31
C THR A 96 11.65 -20.14 7.10
N THR A 97 11.22 -20.86 6.06
CA THR A 97 10.59 -20.21 4.89
C THR A 97 9.27 -19.53 5.28
N GLY A 98 8.46 -20.16 6.13
CA GLY A 98 7.21 -19.58 6.62
C GLY A 98 7.45 -18.34 7.49
N GLU A 99 8.48 -18.38 8.35
CA GLU A 99 8.90 -17.22 9.15
C GLU A 99 9.24 -16.02 8.24
N LEU A 100 10.02 -16.26 7.17
CA LEU A 100 10.41 -15.23 6.21
C LEU A 100 9.22 -14.69 5.41
N ILE A 101 8.27 -15.53 5.01
CA ILE A 101 7.05 -15.09 4.33
C ILE A 101 6.25 -14.13 5.22
N ALA A 102 6.14 -14.41 6.52
CA ALA A 102 5.44 -13.54 7.46
C ALA A 102 6.15 -12.18 7.62
N ILE A 103 7.48 -12.17 7.66
CA ILE A 103 8.28 -10.94 7.71
C ILE A 103 8.10 -10.11 6.43
N VAL A 104 8.22 -10.74 5.26
CA VAL A 104 8.05 -10.07 3.95
C VAL A 104 6.64 -9.52 3.79
N TYR A 105 5.63 -10.26 4.24
CA TYR A 105 4.26 -9.76 4.29
C TYR A 105 4.13 -8.50 5.17
N LEU A 106 4.76 -8.50 6.35
CA LEU A 106 4.74 -7.36 7.26
C LEU A 106 5.45 -6.14 6.65
N ILE A 107 6.64 -6.33 6.07
CA ILE A 107 7.41 -5.27 5.41
C ILE A 107 6.61 -4.65 4.26
N GLY A 108 6.00 -5.50 3.41
CA GLY A 108 5.18 -5.03 2.28
C GLY A 108 3.97 -4.22 2.75
N THR A 109 3.16 -4.77 3.66
CA THR A 109 1.96 -4.10 4.19
C THR A 109 2.30 -2.82 4.96
N TRP A 110 3.41 -2.78 5.70
CA TRP A 110 3.84 -1.56 6.38
C TRP A 110 4.39 -0.51 5.44
N THR A 111 5.07 -0.92 4.37
CA THR A 111 5.46 0.00 3.28
C THR A 111 4.23 0.71 2.73
N HIS A 112 3.13 -0.01 2.52
CA HIS A 112 1.86 0.58 2.12
C HIS A 112 1.38 1.64 3.14
N PHE A 113 1.32 1.31 4.43
CA PHE A 113 0.81 2.22 5.46
C PHE A 113 1.68 3.47 5.65
N VAL A 114 3.00 3.31 5.61
CA VAL A 114 3.94 4.45 5.66
C VAL A 114 3.71 5.37 4.47
N THR A 115 3.63 4.79 3.27
CA THR A 115 3.37 5.52 2.02
C THR A 115 2.06 6.29 2.09
N ASP A 116 1.00 5.67 2.62
CA ASP A 116 -0.30 6.30 2.78
C ASP A 116 -0.35 7.38 3.86
N SER A 117 0.52 7.28 4.87
CA SER A 117 0.67 8.29 5.90
C SER A 117 1.20 9.62 5.36
N PHE A 118 1.82 9.66 4.18
CA PHE A 118 2.22 10.94 3.59
C PHE A 118 1.03 11.78 3.09
N PHE A 119 -0.10 11.14 2.76
CA PHE A 119 -1.20 11.84 2.08
C PHE A 119 -2.58 11.67 2.68
N TYR A 120 -3.25 10.52 2.50
CA TYR A 120 -4.61 10.39 3.03
C TYR A 120 -4.67 9.89 4.47
N GLY A 121 -3.56 9.33 4.96
CA GLY A 121 -3.41 8.87 6.33
C GLY A 121 -3.90 7.47 6.60
N ILE A 122 -3.48 6.94 7.75
CA ILE A 122 -3.78 5.59 8.23
C ILE A 122 -4.21 5.65 9.70
N ARG A 123 -5.05 4.70 10.12
CA ARG A 123 -5.50 4.56 11.52
C ARG A 123 -4.49 3.77 12.35
N TRP A 124 -3.31 4.34 12.56
CA TRP A 124 -2.21 3.70 13.31
C TRP A 124 -2.62 3.25 14.73
N LEU A 125 -3.51 4.00 15.38
CA LEU A 125 -3.92 3.75 16.78
C LEU A 125 -5.28 3.05 16.91
N TRP A 126 -5.84 2.47 15.85
CA TRP A 126 -7.06 1.67 15.97
C TRP A 126 -6.75 0.38 16.77
N PRO A 127 -7.64 -0.11 17.67
CA PRO A 127 -9.02 0.33 17.92
C PRO A 127 -9.19 1.47 18.94
N PHE A 128 -8.10 1.98 19.52
CA PHE A 128 -8.15 3.04 20.52
C PHE A 128 -8.55 4.40 19.94
N SER A 129 -8.30 4.62 18.64
CA SER A 129 -8.69 5.83 17.93
C SER A 129 -9.09 5.54 16.48
N ASN A 130 -10.18 6.17 16.03
CA ASN A 130 -10.59 6.17 14.63
C ASN A 130 -9.94 7.30 13.80
N ARG A 131 -8.98 8.03 14.37
CA ARG A 131 -8.29 9.13 13.69
C ARG A 131 -7.36 8.60 12.59
N PHE A 132 -7.43 9.23 11.42
CA PHE A 132 -6.42 9.08 10.36
C PHE A 132 -5.24 9.99 10.66
N TYR A 133 -4.04 9.42 10.72
CA TYR A 133 -2.79 10.15 10.89
C TYR A 133 -2.12 10.29 9.52
N ALA A 134 -1.93 11.53 9.09
CA ALA A 134 -1.28 11.88 7.84
C ALA A 134 -0.30 13.04 8.06
N VAL A 135 0.78 13.08 7.27
CA VAL A 135 1.72 14.20 7.19
C VAL A 135 1.06 15.38 6.48
N SER A 136 0.33 15.12 5.38
CA SER A 136 -0.47 16.11 4.68
C SER A 136 -1.92 16.09 5.14
N SER A 137 -2.54 17.26 5.33
CA SER A 137 -3.99 17.38 5.53
C SER A 137 -4.79 17.54 4.23
N ALA A 138 -4.13 17.51 3.07
CA ALA A 138 -4.71 17.89 1.78
C ALA A 138 -5.68 16.86 1.16
N SER A 139 -5.87 15.70 1.79
CA SER A 139 -6.77 14.64 1.30
C SER A 139 -8.26 15.00 1.32
N ARG A 140 -8.65 16.08 2.03
CA ARG A 140 -10.06 16.46 2.19
C ARG A 140 -10.66 17.18 0.99
N ASP A 141 -9.85 17.57 0.01
CA ASP A 141 -10.29 18.50 -1.04
C ASP A 141 -10.71 17.83 -2.36
N PHE A 142 -10.61 16.52 -2.56
CA PHE A 142 -10.91 15.90 -3.87
C PHE A 142 -12.41 15.68 -4.16
N ASP A 143 -13.26 16.66 -3.88
CA ASP A 143 -14.61 16.71 -4.46
C ASP A 143 -14.52 17.19 -5.91
N ILE A 144 -14.56 16.25 -6.87
CA ILE A 144 -14.47 16.51 -8.30
C ILE A 144 -15.81 16.17 -8.94
N ARG A 145 -16.55 17.21 -9.33
CA ARG A 145 -17.75 17.07 -10.16
C ARG A 145 -17.35 16.98 -11.64
N SER A 146 -17.79 15.92 -12.30
CA SER A 146 -17.50 15.64 -13.70
C SER A 146 -18.70 15.06 -14.42
N SER A 147 -18.84 15.38 -15.71
CA SER A 147 -19.89 14.85 -16.58
C SER A 147 -19.49 13.56 -17.32
N SER A 148 -18.21 13.19 -17.27
CA SER A 148 -17.68 11.95 -17.88
C SER A 148 -16.43 11.46 -17.14
N ALA A 149 -16.05 10.20 -17.35
CA ALA A 149 -14.84 9.61 -16.77
C ALA A 149 -13.56 10.32 -17.24
N LEU A 150 -13.47 10.69 -18.52
CA LEU A 150 -12.31 11.43 -19.05
C LEU A 150 -12.18 12.82 -18.41
N ASP A 151 -13.29 13.52 -18.23
CA ASP A 151 -13.32 14.82 -17.53
C ASP A 151 -12.92 14.68 -16.05
N PHE A 152 -13.40 13.63 -15.38
CA PHE A 152 -12.98 13.29 -14.02
C PHE A 152 -11.47 13.13 -13.91
N TRP A 153 -10.89 12.25 -14.74
CA TRP A 153 -9.45 11.94 -14.68
C TRP A 153 -8.60 13.16 -15.02
N LYS A 154 -8.99 13.98 -15.99
CA LYS A 154 -8.28 15.24 -16.30
C LYS A 154 -8.29 16.19 -15.10
N LYS A 155 -9.46 16.45 -14.50
CA LYS A 155 -9.58 17.32 -13.33
C LYS A 155 -8.83 16.75 -12.12
N PHE A 156 -8.89 15.44 -11.92
CA PHE A 156 -8.15 14.73 -10.89
C PHE A 156 -6.66 14.94 -11.04
N LEU A 157 -6.09 14.67 -12.22
CA LEU A 157 -4.65 14.82 -12.47
C LEU A 157 -4.18 16.27 -12.28
N VAL A 158 -4.95 17.25 -12.76
CA VAL A 158 -4.61 18.68 -12.55
C VAL A 158 -4.61 19.04 -11.07
N LYS A 159 -5.59 18.56 -10.30
CA LYS A 159 -5.66 18.82 -8.86
C LYS A 159 -4.57 18.07 -8.10
N TYR A 160 -4.34 16.82 -8.47
CA TYR A 160 -3.38 15.91 -7.84
C TYR A 160 -1.94 16.37 -8.03
N SER A 161 -1.58 16.81 -9.25
CA SER A 161 -0.24 17.32 -9.58
C SER A 161 0.17 18.61 -8.86
N ARG A 162 -0.79 19.33 -8.25
CA ARG A 162 -0.50 20.48 -7.39
C ARG A 162 -0.08 20.07 -5.98
N ASN A 163 -0.21 18.79 -5.61
CA ASN A 163 0.18 18.29 -4.31
C ASN A 163 1.63 17.80 -4.32
N TYR A 164 2.39 18.06 -3.25
CA TYR A 164 3.76 17.58 -3.13
C TYR A 164 3.86 16.05 -3.20
N VAL A 165 2.81 15.34 -2.78
CA VAL A 165 2.74 13.87 -2.82
C VAL A 165 2.84 13.33 -4.23
N PHE A 166 2.30 14.02 -5.24
CA PHE A 166 2.46 13.63 -6.64
C PHE A 166 3.94 13.54 -7.03
N TYR A 167 4.76 14.51 -6.61
CA TYR A 167 6.19 14.51 -6.90
C TYR A 167 6.93 13.42 -6.12
N LEU A 168 6.51 13.11 -4.89
CA LEU A 168 7.05 11.97 -4.14
C LEU A 168 6.77 10.64 -4.86
N GLU A 169 5.59 10.47 -5.45
CA GLU A 169 5.28 9.28 -6.26
C GLU A 169 6.19 9.19 -7.49
N LEU A 170 6.39 10.31 -8.20
CA LEU A 170 7.29 10.33 -9.36
C LEU A 170 8.73 9.96 -8.95
N ILE A 171 9.20 10.43 -7.80
CA ILE A 171 10.52 10.08 -7.27
C ILE A 171 10.59 8.57 -6.95
N LEU A 172 9.57 8.02 -6.27
CA LEU A 172 9.52 6.59 -5.95
C LEU A 172 9.51 5.72 -7.22
N ILE A 173 8.70 6.10 -8.22
CA ILE A 173 8.63 5.39 -9.50
C ILE A 173 9.96 5.50 -10.24
N ALA A 174 10.55 6.69 -10.34
CA ALA A 174 11.84 6.88 -10.99
C ALA A 174 12.95 6.09 -10.30
N ALA A 175 12.96 6.06 -8.96
CA ALA A 175 13.91 5.27 -8.18
C ALA A 175 13.73 3.76 -8.42
N ALA A 176 12.49 3.27 -8.44
CA ALA A 176 12.18 1.87 -8.75
C ALA A 176 12.63 1.48 -10.16
N VAL A 177 12.36 2.33 -11.16
CA VAL A 177 12.79 2.11 -12.55
C VAL A 177 14.32 2.12 -12.66
N TYR A 178 14.98 3.11 -12.06
CA TYR A 178 16.44 3.19 -12.07
C TYR A 178 17.09 1.98 -11.41
N THR A 179 16.57 1.55 -10.25
CA THR A 179 17.08 0.35 -9.57
C THR A 179 16.75 -0.93 -10.32
N TYR A 180 15.66 -0.99 -11.10
CA TYR A 180 15.36 -2.18 -11.91
C TYR A 180 16.36 -2.40 -13.05
N PHE A 181 16.84 -1.32 -13.66
CA PHE A 181 17.81 -1.38 -14.76
C PHE A 181 19.29 -1.43 -14.32
N LYS A 182 19.56 -1.38 -13.00
CA LYS A 182 20.88 -1.57 -12.42
C LYS A 182 21.01 -2.94 -11.77
#